data_AF-A0A1G9S634-F1
#
_entry.id   AF-A0A1G9S634-F1
#
_cell.length_a   1.000
_cell.length_b   1.000
_cell.length_c   1.000
_cell.angle_alpha   90.00
_cell.angle_beta   90.00
_cell.angle_gamma   90.00
#
_symmetry.space_group_name_H-M   'P 1'
#
loop_
_entity.id
_entity.type
_entity.pdbx_description
1 polymer ?
#
loop_
_entity_poly.entity_id
_entity_poly.type
_entity_poly.pdbx_seq_one_letter_code
_entity_poly.pdbx_strand_id
1 'polypeptide(L)' 'MDSTEGFWKFQVGYNILILLVAVGITINYAWHDFHVSYLIVGLAILLGSGWRLYRLLKHATSAS' A
#
# COMPACT_ATOMS: atom_id res chain seq x y z
N MET A 1 -9.54 24.77 3.28
CA MET A 1 -9.36 23.36 2.88
C MET A 1 -10.00 22.52 3.96
N ASP A 2 -11.02 21.75 3.60
CA ASP A 2 -11.73 20.91 4.56
C ASP A 2 -10.74 19.91 5.15
N SER A 3 -10.49 19.98 6.46
CA SER A 3 -9.40 19.25 7.14
C SER A 3 -9.46 17.74 6.89
N THR A 4 -10.67 17.21 6.68
CA THR A 4 -10.97 15.83 6.31
C THR A 4 -10.42 15.45 4.94
N GLU A 5 -10.49 16.35 3.95
CA GLU A 5 -10.06 16.08 2.57
C GLU A 5 -8.54 16.00 2.45
N GLY A 6 -7.83 16.87 3.17
CA GLY A 6 -6.36 16.86 3.25
C GLY A 6 -5.82 15.60 3.94
N PHE A 7 -6.45 15.19 5.05
CA PHE A 7 -6.12 13.96 5.76
C PHE A 7 -6.29 12.71 4.88
N TRP A 8 -7.36 12.68 4.07
CA TRP A 8 -7.66 11.57 3.18
C TRP A 8 -6.61 11.45 2.06
N LYS A 9 -6.27 12.57 1.40
CA LYS A 9 -5.23 12.61 0.35
C LYS A 9 -3.86 12.18 0.88
N PHE A 10 -3.51 12.56 2.11
CA PHE A 10 -2.29 12.12 2.78
C PHE A 10 -2.27 10.60 3.01
N GLN A 11 -3.38 10.02 3.49
CA GLN A 11 -3.46 8.57 3.67
C GLN A 11 -3.29 7.80 2.36
N VAL A 12 -3.87 8.29 1.26
CA VAL A 12 -3.69 7.68 -0.06
C VAL A 12 -2.23 7.70 -0.48
N GLY A 13 -1.59 8.88 -0.43
CA GLY A 13 -0.19 9.03 -0.80
C GLY A 13 0.74 8.15 0.04
N TYR A 14 0.50 8.09 1.36
CA TYR A 14 1.26 7.24 2.27
C TYR A 14 1.12 5.74 1.95
N ASN A 15 -0.10 5.26 1.65
CA ASN A 15 -0.30 3.86 1.29
C ASN A 15 0.33 3.52 -0.06
N ILE A 16 0.30 4.42 -1.05
CA ILE A 16 0.99 4.23 -2.34
C ILE A 16 2.50 4.13 -2.13
N LEU A 17 3.08 5.00 -1.29
CA LEU A 17 4.51 5.00 -1.00
C LEU A 17 4.95 3.70 -0.31
N ILE A 18 4.17 3.21 0.65
CA ILE A 18 4.39 1.89 1.26
C ILE A 18 4.31 0.77 0.23
N LEU A 19 3.33 0.83 -0.68
CA LEU A 19 3.15 -0.18 -1.72
C LEU A 19 4.37 -0.25 -2.65
N LEU A 20 4.90 0.90 -3.07
CA LEU A 20 6.10 0.99 -3.90
C LEU A 20 7.34 0.41 -3.19
N VAL A 21 7.53 0.74 -1.90
CA VAL A 21 8.62 0.18 -1.10
C VAL A 21 8.47 -1.33 -0.94
N ALA A 22 7.26 -1.83 -0.68
CA ALA A 22 6.98 -3.25 -0.54
C ALA A 22 7.19 -4.01 -1.86
N VAL A 23 6.80 -3.44 -3.01
CA VAL A 23 7.07 -4.01 -4.34
C VAL A 23 8.57 -4.08 -4.61
N GLY A 24 9.30 -2.99 -4.37
CA GLY A 24 10.75 -2.94 -4.59
C GLY A 24 11.51 -3.97 -3.75
N ILE A 25 11.12 -4.10 -2.47
CA ILE A 25 11.57 -5.17 -1.58
C ILE A 25 11.25 -6.53 -2.21
N THR A 26 9.98 -6.81 -2.50
CA THR A 26 9.52 -8.12 -2.99
C THR A 26 10.24 -8.54 -4.27
N ILE A 27 10.41 -7.63 -5.25
CA ILE A 27 11.10 -7.93 -6.52
C ILE A 27 12.59 -8.18 -6.28
N ASN A 28 13.26 -7.32 -5.50
CA ASN A 28 14.68 -7.48 -5.21
C ASN A 28 14.96 -8.80 -4.46
N TYR A 29 14.10 -9.15 -3.50
CA TYR A 29 14.19 -10.41 -2.75
C TYR A 29 13.77 -11.64 -3.57
N ALA A 30 12.93 -11.51 -4.58
CA ALA A 30 12.60 -12.62 -5.48
C ALA A 30 13.75 -12.96 -6.45
N TRP A 31 14.66 -12.01 -6.70
CA TRP A 31 15.79 -12.17 -7.64
C TRP A 31 17.11 -12.54 -6.98
N HIS A 32 17.26 -12.28 -5.67
CA HIS A 32 18.42 -12.72 -4.89
C HIS A 32 18.02 -13.88 -3.96
N ASP A 33 18.82 -14.96 -3.92
CA ASP A 33 18.64 -16.16 -3.08
C ASP A 33 18.77 -15.87 -1.56
N PHE A 34 18.05 -14.90 -1.02
CA PHE A 34 18.09 -14.52 0.39
C PHE A 34 16.68 -14.45 1.01
N HIS A 35 16.47 -15.34 1.98
CA HIS A 35 15.44 -15.36 3.02
C HIS A 35 13.99 -15.01 2.59
N VAL A 36 13.26 -16.06 2.21
CA VAL A 36 11.79 -16.13 1.97
C VAL A 36 10.95 -15.34 2.99
N SER A 37 11.42 -15.17 4.23
CA SER A 37 10.76 -14.36 5.26
C SER A 37 10.54 -12.90 4.85
N TYR A 38 11.45 -12.26 4.10
CA TYR A 38 11.26 -10.88 3.63
C TYR A 38 10.26 -10.78 2.48
N LEU A 39 10.18 -11.81 1.64
CA LEU A 39 9.15 -11.92 0.59
C LEU A 39 7.75 -12.02 1.21
N ILE A 40 7.60 -12.84 2.26
CA ILE A 40 6.34 -13.00 2.99
C ILE A 40 5.91 -11.68 3.64
N VAL A 41 6.84 -10.96 4.28
CA VAL A 41 6.56 -9.65 4.90
C VAL A 41 6.19 -8.62 3.84
N GLY A 42 6.90 -8.58 2.71
CA GLY A 42 6.59 -7.70 1.58
C GLY A 42 5.18 -7.94 1.01
N LEU A 43 4.81 -9.21 0.81
CA LEU A 43 3.48 -9.60 0.34
C LEU A 43 2.37 -9.26 1.35
N ALA A 44 2.61 -9.47 2.65
CA ALA A 44 1.65 -9.13 3.69
C ALA A 44 1.37 -7.61 3.73
N ILE A 45 2.41 -6.79 3.62
CA ILE A 45 2.28 -5.33 3.54
C ILE A 45 1.52 -4.94 2.27
N LEU A 46 1.88 -5.52 1.12
CA LEU A 46 1.30 -5.20 -0.18
C LEU A 46 -0.21 -5.54 -0.24
N LEU A 47 -0.61 -6.71 0.26
CA LEU A 47 -2.01 -7.12 0.36
C LEU A 47 -2.78 -6.25 1.36
N GLY A 48 -2.18 -5.95 2.51
CA GLY A 48 -2.78 -5.09 3.54
C GLY A 48 -3.02 -3.66 3.06
N SER A 49 -2.01 -3.03 2.45
CA SER A 49 -2.12 -1.68 1.90
C SER A 49 -3.03 -1.64 0.68
N GLY A 50 -2.97 -2.64 -0.20
CA GLY A 50 -3.84 -2.76 -1.37
C GLY A 50 -5.32 -2.88 -0.98
N TRP A 51 -5.64 -3.74 -0.01
CA TRP A 51 -7.01 -3.87 0.51
C TRP A 51 -7.52 -2.58 1.15
N ARG A 52 -6.67 -1.90 1.93
CA ARG A 52 -7.02 -0.62 2.56
C ARG A 52 -7.28 0.47 1.52
N LEU A 53 -6.43 0.56 0.50
CA LEU A 53 -6.58 1.48 -0.63
C LEU A 53 -7.85 1.18 -1.44
N TYR A 54 -8.16 -0.09 -1.71
CA TYR A 54 -9.38 -0.48 -2.40
C TYR A 54 -10.65 -0.05 -1.64
N ARG A 55 -10.72 -0.30 -0.33
CA ARG A 55 -11.88 0.12 0.49
C ARG A 55 -12.04 1.62 0.53
N LEU A 56 -10.93 2.33 0.64
CA LEU A 56 -10.85 3.78 0.57
C LEU A 56 -11.46 4.27 -0.75
N LEU A 57 -10.95 3.80 -1.90
CA LEU A 57 -11.45 4.20 -3.23
C LEU A 57 -12.95 3.88 -3.40
N LYS A 58 -13.39 2.69 -2.97
CA LYS A 58 -14.79 2.29 -3.03
C LYS A 58 -15.70 3.24 -2.22
N HIS A 59 -15.28 3.67 -1.03
CA HIS A 59 -16.03 4.64 -0.22
C HIS A 59 -16.07 6.02 -0.88
N ALA A 60 -14.97 6.47 -1.47
CA ALA A 60 -14.93 7.74 -2.19
C ALA A 60 -15.87 7.75 -3.41
N THR A 61 -15.97 6.62 -4.14
CA THR A 61 -16.87 6.49 -5.30
C THR A 61 -18.34 6.31 -4.95
N SER A 62 -18.67 5.80 -3.75
CA SER A 62 -20.07 5.63 -3.30
C SER A 62 -20.63 6.84 -2.55
N ALA A 63 -19.77 7.82 -2.25
CA ALA A 63 -20.16 9.11 -1.65
C ALA A 63 -20.38 10.24 -2.68
N SER A 64 -20.12 9.98 -3.98
CA SER A 64 -20.38 10.88 -5.11
C SER A 64 -21.65 10.48 -5.85
#